data_AF-A0A523T7I5-F1
#
_entry.id   AF-A0A523T7I5-F1
#
_cell.length_a   1.000
_cell.length_b   1.000
_cell.length_c   1.000
_cell.angle_alpha   90.00
_cell.angle_beta   90.00
_cell.angle_gamma   90.00
#
_symmetry.space_group_name_H-M   'P 1'
#
loop_
_entity.id
_entity.type
_entity.pdbx_description
1 polymer ?
#
loop_
_entity_poly.entity_id
_entity_poly.type
_entity_poly.pdbx_seq_one_letter_code
_entity_poly.pdbx_strand_id
1 'polypeptide(L)'
;MKAWRELYALLPRVIDFIPRATEGDGVDITRVLALVVVGKGACDAKNLPMLEELAKLLGGTIGCSRRVVESGLLPYTRQVGQTGRTVVPKLYIGVAVSGAVQHLVGMQGADKIIAINTDRQAPLVQIADYALIGDYLEIVPRLIKGLEERIKNFKGSKK
;
A
#
# COMPACT_ATOMS: atom_id res chain seq x y z
N MET A 1 29.68 5.77 -34.08
CA MET A 1 28.78 4.66 -33.68
C MET A 1 29.41 3.26 -33.67
N LYS A 2 30.49 2.95 -34.41
CA LYS A 2 31.12 1.60 -34.40
C LYS A 2 31.84 1.22 -33.09
N ALA A 3 32.49 2.17 -32.41
CA ALA A 3 33.30 1.91 -31.20
C ALA A 3 32.52 1.31 -30.00
N TRP A 4 31.23 1.60 -29.88
CA TRP A 4 30.41 1.11 -28.75
C TRP A 4 30.10 -0.39 -28.82
N ARG A 5 30.10 -0.99 -30.03
CA ARG A 5 29.87 -2.43 -30.21
C ARG A 5 31.08 -3.28 -29.82
N GLU A 6 32.28 -2.79 -30.10
CA GLU A 6 33.53 -3.48 -29.77
C GLU A 6 33.77 -3.51 -28.25
N LEU A 7 33.41 -2.42 -27.55
CA LEU A 7 33.45 -2.36 -26.09
C LEU A 7 32.47 -3.34 -25.42
N TYR A 8 31.34 -3.67 -26.08
CA TYR A 8 30.34 -4.60 -25.55
C TYR A 8 30.87 -6.03 -25.38
N ALA A 9 31.84 -6.43 -26.20
CA ALA A 9 32.49 -7.74 -26.11
C ALA A 9 33.44 -7.86 -24.91
N LEU A 10 33.89 -6.73 -24.36
CA LEU A 10 34.79 -6.66 -23.20
C LEU A 10 34.02 -6.51 -21.88
N LEU A 11 32.70 -6.30 -21.92
CA LEU A 11 31.91 -6.16 -20.70
C LEU A 11 31.82 -7.49 -19.95
N PRO A 12 31.87 -7.47 -18.61
CA PRO A 12 31.61 -8.65 -17.79
C PRO A 12 30.25 -9.27 -18.18
N ARG A 13 30.25 -10.59 -18.43
CA ARG A 13 29.01 -11.34 -18.62
C ARG A 13 28.49 -11.80 -17.27
N VAL A 14 27.20 -11.59 -17.02
CA VAL A 14 26.51 -12.21 -15.90
C VAL A 14 26.46 -13.72 -16.18
N ILE A 15 27.26 -14.49 -15.46
CA ILE A 15 27.35 -15.96 -15.62
C ILE A 15 26.22 -16.68 -14.88
N ASP A 16 25.78 -16.11 -13.76
CA ASP A 16 24.73 -16.67 -12.94
C ASP A 16 24.07 -15.56 -12.14
N PHE A 17 22.78 -15.71 -11.89
CA PHE A 17 21.99 -14.79 -11.10
C PHE A 17 21.34 -15.61 -10.00
N ILE A 18 21.75 -15.37 -8.75
CA ILE A 18 21.09 -15.97 -7.58
C ILE A 18 19.89 -15.10 -7.27
N PRO A 19 18.65 -15.53 -7.58
CA PRO A 19 17.48 -14.77 -7.18
C PRO A 19 17.42 -14.75 -5.66
N ARG A 20 17.27 -13.56 -5.08
CA ARG A 20 17.01 -13.45 -3.65
C ARG A 20 15.70 -14.18 -3.36
N ALA A 21 15.73 -15.13 -2.43
CA ALA A 21 14.52 -15.82 -1.98
C ALA A 21 13.45 -14.78 -1.64
N THR A 22 12.27 -14.90 -2.25
CA THR A 22 11.12 -14.08 -1.88
C THR A 22 10.62 -14.59 -0.53
N GLU A 23 11.18 -14.08 0.56
CA GLU A 23 10.55 -14.21 1.87
C GLU A 23 9.22 -13.47 1.81
N GLY A 24 8.08 -14.17 1.71
CA GLY A 24 6.78 -13.52 1.63
C GLY A 24 5.64 -14.45 1.20
N ASP A 25 4.42 -13.90 1.20
CA ASP A 25 3.17 -14.58 0.82
C ASP A 25 2.90 -14.60 -0.70
N GLY A 26 3.89 -14.23 -1.52
CA GLY A 26 3.79 -14.15 -2.98
C GLY A 26 3.05 -12.92 -3.51
N VAL A 27 2.62 -11.99 -2.64
CA VAL A 27 1.88 -10.79 -3.05
C VAL A 27 2.83 -9.63 -3.32
N ASP A 28 2.83 -9.13 -4.57
CA ASP A 28 3.59 -7.94 -4.95
C ASP A 28 2.74 -6.66 -4.83
N ILE A 29 2.93 -5.94 -3.72
CA ILE A 29 2.23 -4.68 -3.44
C ILE A 29 2.63 -3.52 -4.38
N THR A 30 3.65 -3.68 -5.23
CA THR A 30 4.09 -2.62 -6.16
C THR A 30 3.25 -2.55 -7.44
N ARG A 31 2.47 -3.60 -7.73
CA ARG A 31 1.72 -3.77 -8.99
C ARG A 31 0.21 -3.67 -8.84
N VAL A 32 -0.29 -3.27 -7.67
CA VAL A 32 -1.73 -3.19 -7.40
C VAL A 32 -2.29 -1.81 -7.75
N LEU A 33 -3.55 -1.78 -8.22
CA LEU A 33 -4.25 -0.52 -8.51
C LEU A 33 -4.68 0.21 -7.24
N ALA A 34 -5.11 -0.53 -6.22
CA ALA A 34 -5.48 0.00 -4.91
C ALA A 34 -4.63 -0.65 -3.82
N LEU A 35 -4.19 0.15 -2.85
CA LEU A 35 -3.42 -0.32 -1.70
C LEU A 35 -3.98 0.29 -0.41
N VAL A 36 -4.41 -0.57 0.51
CA VAL A 36 -4.82 -0.18 1.86
C VAL A 36 -3.64 -0.41 2.80
N VAL A 37 -3.08 0.63 3.38
CA VAL A 37 -1.85 0.55 4.19
C VAL A 37 -2.16 0.70 5.68
N VAL A 38 -1.79 -0.32 6.44
CA VAL A 38 -1.98 -0.37 7.90
C VAL A 38 -0.82 0.36 8.60
N GLY A 39 -1.18 1.34 9.42
CA GLY A 39 -0.25 2.05 10.29
C GLY A 39 -0.22 1.50 11.71
N LYS A 40 0.66 2.06 12.55
CA LYS A 40 0.82 1.64 13.95
C LYS A 40 -0.51 1.68 14.74
N GLY A 41 -1.36 2.68 14.51
CA GLY A 41 -2.63 2.82 15.26
C GLY A 41 -3.71 1.80 14.89
N ALA A 42 -3.53 1.07 13.78
CA ALA A 42 -4.42 -0.01 13.33
C ALA A 42 -3.71 -1.38 13.34
N CYS A 43 -2.61 -1.49 14.09
CA CYS A 43 -1.78 -2.68 14.18
C CYS A 43 -2.39 -3.72 15.13
N ASP A 44 -3.55 -4.27 14.78
CA ASP A 44 -4.27 -5.30 15.52
C ASP A 44 -4.68 -6.45 14.59
N ALA A 45 -4.29 -7.68 14.93
CA ALA A 45 -4.65 -8.89 14.18
C ALA A 45 -6.16 -9.11 14.11
N LYS A 46 -6.92 -8.67 15.12
CA LYS A 46 -8.38 -8.81 15.16
C LYS A 46 -9.08 -8.01 14.05
N ASN A 47 -8.56 -6.84 13.72
CA ASN A 47 -9.18 -5.91 12.76
C ASN A 47 -8.55 -6.00 11.36
N LEU A 48 -7.46 -6.75 11.20
CA LEU A 48 -6.81 -6.96 9.92
C LEU A 48 -7.76 -7.53 8.84
N PRO A 49 -8.64 -8.52 9.13
CA PRO A 49 -9.58 -9.04 8.13
C PRO A 49 -10.52 -7.97 7.55
N MET A 50 -10.93 -6.98 8.35
CA MET A 50 -11.76 -5.86 7.89
C MET A 50 -10.99 -4.97 6.91
N LEU A 51 -9.70 -4.74 7.14
CA LEU A 51 -8.85 -3.95 6.24
C LEU A 51 -8.55 -4.72 4.94
N GLU A 52 -8.40 -6.04 5.02
CA GLU A 52 -8.29 -6.93 3.86
C GLU A 52 -9.56 -6.94 3.02
N GLU A 53 -10.73 -6.97 3.66
CA GLU A 53 -12.02 -6.86 3.00
C GLU A 53 -12.16 -5.54 2.22
N LEU A 54 -11.83 -4.42 2.86
CA LEU A 54 -11.80 -3.11 2.19
C LEU A 54 -10.87 -3.13 0.97
N ALA A 55 -9.65 -3.65 1.13
CA ALA A 55 -8.69 -3.75 0.03
C ALA A 55 -9.23 -4.61 -1.12
N LYS A 56 -9.83 -5.75 -0.80
CA LYS A 56 -10.41 -6.68 -1.77
C LYS A 56 -11.58 -6.05 -2.55
N LEU A 57 -12.46 -5.31 -1.89
CA LEU A 57 -13.57 -4.60 -2.54
C LEU A 57 -13.08 -3.55 -3.55
N LEU A 58 -11.90 -2.98 -3.31
CA LEU A 58 -11.25 -2.01 -4.19
C LEU A 58 -10.39 -2.68 -5.28
N GLY A 59 -10.35 -4.01 -5.36
CA GLY A 59 -9.49 -4.76 -6.29
C GLY A 59 -8.00 -4.64 -5.98
N GLY A 60 -7.67 -4.36 -4.72
CA GLY A 60 -6.33 -4.13 -4.21
C GLY A 60 -5.85 -5.18 -3.23
N THR A 61 -4.81 -4.82 -2.49
CA THR A 61 -4.29 -5.62 -1.37
C THR A 61 -3.89 -4.72 -0.21
N ILE A 62 -3.43 -5.33 0.89
CA ILE A 62 -2.94 -4.60 2.05
C ILE A 62 -1.42 -4.40 1.99
N GLY A 63 -0.98 -3.21 2.39
CA GLY A 63 0.40 -2.88 2.71
C GLY A 63 0.52 -2.49 4.18
N CYS A 64 1.73 -2.19 4.65
CA CYS A 64 1.94 -1.79 6.03
C CYS A 64 3.09 -0.80 6.21
N SER A 65 3.05 -0.05 7.32
CA SER A 65 4.19 0.74 7.75
C SER A 65 5.26 -0.15 8.42
N ARG A 66 6.50 0.34 8.51
CA ARG A 66 7.59 -0.37 9.21
C ARG A 66 7.22 -0.81 10.64
N ARG A 67 6.47 0.01 11.38
CA ARG A 67 6.04 -0.31 12.76
C ARG A 67 5.15 -1.55 12.84
N VAL A 68 4.43 -1.87 11.76
CA VAL A 68 3.56 -3.04 11.67
C VAL A 68 4.35 -4.29 11.27
N VAL A 69 5.47 -4.13 10.55
CA VAL A 69 6.42 -5.22 10.35
C VAL A 69 7.15 -5.54 11.65
N GLU A 70 7.60 -4.51 12.37
CA GLU A 70 8.28 -4.65 13.66
C GLU A 70 7.42 -5.34 14.73
N SER A 71 6.09 -5.28 14.63
CA SER A 71 5.17 -6.01 15.52
C SER A 71 4.94 -7.47 15.10
N GLY A 72 5.41 -7.88 13.93
CA GLY A 72 5.16 -9.20 13.36
C GLY A 72 3.76 -9.38 12.75
N LEU A 73 2.94 -8.32 12.66
CA LEU A 73 1.57 -8.43 12.13
C LEU A 73 1.56 -8.70 10.62
N LEU A 74 2.46 -8.08 9.87
CA LEU A 74 2.58 -8.26 8.42
C LEU A 74 4.05 -8.43 8.01
N PRO A 75 4.33 -9.21 6.96
CA PRO A 75 5.69 -9.47 6.53
C PRO A 75 6.35 -8.21 5.94
N TYR A 76 7.68 -8.20 5.94
CA TYR A 76 8.48 -7.11 5.37
C TYR A 76 8.18 -6.87 3.87
N THR A 77 7.72 -7.88 3.12
CA THR A 77 7.29 -7.71 1.72
C THR A 77 6.14 -6.74 1.54
N ARG A 78 5.31 -6.55 2.58
CA ARG A 78 4.20 -5.60 2.56
C ARG A 78 4.59 -4.21 3.08
N GLN A 79 5.85 -4.00 3.48
CA GLN A 79 6.31 -2.73 4.01
C GLN A 79 6.37 -1.66 2.91
N VAL A 80 5.73 -0.51 3.14
CA VAL A 80 5.84 0.69 2.32
C VAL A 80 6.82 1.67 2.97
N GLY A 81 7.68 2.30 2.16
CA GLY A 81 8.59 3.36 2.60
C GLY A 81 10.01 3.23 2.04
N GLN A 82 10.89 4.13 2.46
CA GLN A 82 12.29 4.29 2.04
C GLN A 82 13.09 2.99 2.12
N THR A 83 12.90 2.24 3.21
CA THR A 83 13.56 0.95 3.44
C THR A 83 12.64 -0.23 3.15
N GLY A 84 11.49 -0.01 2.54
CA GLY A 84 10.54 -1.04 2.12
C GLY A 84 10.34 -1.01 0.61
N ARG A 85 9.10 -1.13 0.17
CA ARG A 85 8.70 -0.97 -1.23
C ARG A 85 8.25 0.46 -1.50
N THR A 86 8.66 0.95 -2.66
CA THR A 86 8.08 2.15 -3.27
C THR A 86 6.90 1.69 -4.12
N VAL A 87 5.73 2.29 -3.89
CA VAL A 87 4.46 1.92 -4.54
C VAL A 87 3.87 3.15 -5.23
N VAL A 88 3.22 2.92 -6.36
CA VAL A 88 2.57 3.97 -7.17
C VAL A 88 1.15 3.52 -7.57
N PRO A 89 0.27 3.21 -6.59
CA PRO A 89 -1.09 2.76 -6.90
C PRO A 89 -1.93 3.92 -7.42
N LYS A 90 -3.03 3.59 -8.10
CA LYS A 90 -4.07 4.56 -8.45
C LYS A 90 -4.82 5.06 -7.22
N LEU A 91 -4.94 4.23 -6.20
CA LEU A 91 -5.56 4.57 -4.93
C LEU A 91 -4.72 4.06 -3.76
N TYR A 92 -4.31 4.97 -2.91
CA TYR A 92 -3.64 4.68 -1.65
C TYR A 92 -4.56 5.08 -0.50
N ILE A 93 -4.85 4.16 0.44
CA ILE A 93 -5.61 4.45 1.65
C ILE A 93 -4.74 4.14 2.86
N GLY A 94 -4.26 5.16 3.58
CA GLY A 94 -3.51 4.95 4.82
C GLY A 94 -4.45 4.95 6.03
N VAL A 95 -4.49 3.84 6.76
CA VAL A 95 -5.32 3.66 7.95
C VAL A 95 -4.44 3.72 9.20
N ALA A 96 -4.64 4.76 10.00
CA ALA A 96 -3.86 5.08 11.20
C ALA A 96 -2.33 5.15 10.95
N VAL A 97 -1.95 5.60 9.75
CA VAL A 97 -0.57 5.86 9.35
C VAL A 97 -0.21 7.30 9.70
N SER A 98 0.84 7.51 10.49
CA SER A 98 1.32 8.85 10.82
C SER A 98 1.91 9.56 9.60
N GLY A 99 2.67 8.84 8.77
CA GLY A 99 3.32 9.40 7.58
C GLY A 99 4.68 10.02 7.86
N ALA A 100 5.53 9.39 8.69
CA ALA A 100 6.93 9.82 8.80
C ALA A 100 7.57 9.95 7.39
N VAL A 101 8.52 10.86 7.20
CA VAL A 101 9.11 11.16 5.89
C VAL A 101 9.58 9.88 5.17
N GLN A 102 10.15 8.93 5.93
CA GLN A 102 10.59 7.64 5.40
C GLN A 102 9.43 6.80 4.86
N HIS A 103 8.21 6.92 5.38
CA HIS A 103 7.03 6.28 4.81
C HIS A 103 6.58 7.01 3.54
N LEU A 104 6.48 8.34 3.58
CA LEU A 104 5.94 9.16 2.49
C LEU A 104 6.74 9.03 1.20
N VAL A 105 8.07 9.01 1.27
CA VAL A 105 8.92 8.86 0.08
C VAL A 105 8.63 7.57 -0.71
N GLY A 106 8.09 6.54 -0.04
CA GLY A 106 7.72 5.27 -0.68
C GLY A 106 6.31 5.24 -1.26
N MET A 107 5.49 6.28 -1.10
CA MET A 107 4.08 6.27 -1.56
C MET A 107 3.57 7.60 -2.14
N GLN A 108 4.33 8.69 -2.05
CA GLN A 108 3.94 10.01 -2.53
C GLN A 108 3.65 10.08 -4.04
N GLY A 109 4.03 9.06 -4.80
CA GLY A 109 3.70 8.93 -6.22
C GLY A 109 2.28 8.40 -6.51
N ALA A 110 1.51 8.01 -5.48
CA ALA A 110 0.14 7.52 -5.68
C ALA A 110 -0.76 8.60 -6.31
N ASP A 111 -1.62 8.22 -7.27
CA ASP A 111 -2.50 9.17 -7.96
C ASP A 111 -3.54 9.80 -7.02
N LYS A 112 -4.03 9.00 -6.06
CA LYS A 112 -4.98 9.44 -5.02
C LYS A 112 -4.59 8.89 -3.66
N ILE A 113 -4.51 9.78 -2.68
CA ILE A 113 -4.16 9.48 -1.30
C ILE A 113 -5.35 9.80 -0.39
N ILE A 114 -5.85 8.79 0.31
CA ILE A 114 -6.86 8.93 1.36
C ILE A 114 -6.20 8.61 2.70
N ALA A 115 -6.36 9.48 3.69
CA ALA A 115 -5.91 9.24 5.05
C ALA A 115 -7.12 9.02 5.98
N ILE A 116 -7.09 7.94 6.77
CA ILE A 116 -8.02 7.69 7.87
C ILE A 116 -7.21 7.76 9.15
N ASN A 117 -7.39 8.81 9.94
CA ASN A 117 -6.59 9.03 11.14
C ASN A 117 -7.36 9.83 12.19
N THR A 118 -7.13 9.58 13.47
CA THR A 118 -7.67 10.42 14.55
C THR A 118 -6.90 11.72 14.69
N ASP A 119 -5.61 11.73 14.34
CA ASP A 119 -4.75 12.90 14.40
C ASP A 119 -4.81 13.73 13.10
N ARG A 120 -5.36 14.94 13.20
CA ARG A 120 -5.42 15.92 12.10
C ARG A 120 -4.06 16.45 11.67
N GLN A 121 -3.08 16.41 12.56
CA GLN A 121 -1.73 16.93 12.32
C GLN A 121 -0.78 15.85 11.80
N ALA A 122 -1.24 14.61 11.65
CA ALA A 122 -0.44 13.53 11.10
C ALA A 122 0.11 13.93 9.71
N PRO A 123 1.41 13.78 9.45
CA PRO A 123 2.01 14.12 8.15
C PRO A 123 1.31 13.50 6.93
N LEU A 124 0.79 12.27 7.03
CA LEU A 124 0.03 11.67 5.92
C LEU A 124 -1.26 12.45 5.64
N VAL A 125 -1.95 12.94 6.67
CA VAL A 125 -3.17 13.77 6.54
C VAL A 125 -2.85 15.07 5.81
N GLN A 126 -1.67 15.66 6.05
CA GLN A 126 -1.25 16.91 5.42
C GLN A 126 -1.01 16.80 3.91
N ILE A 127 -0.70 15.60 3.40
CA ILE A 127 -0.46 15.37 1.96
C ILE A 127 -1.62 14.65 1.25
N ALA A 128 -2.65 14.22 1.98
CA ALA A 128 -3.73 13.43 1.43
C ALA A 128 -4.67 14.29 0.57
N ASP A 129 -5.15 13.73 -0.54
CA ASP A 129 -6.26 14.35 -1.30
C ASP A 129 -7.53 14.42 -0.46
N TYR A 130 -7.77 13.40 0.37
CA TYR A 130 -8.91 13.31 1.27
C TYR A 130 -8.49 12.78 2.64
N ALA A 131 -8.98 13.42 3.70
CA ALA A 131 -8.75 12.98 5.07
C ALA A 131 -10.07 12.74 5.80
N LEU A 132 -10.23 11.53 6.35
CA LEU A 132 -11.32 11.15 7.24
C LEU A 132 -10.78 11.16 8.67
N ILE A 133 -11.22 12.16 9.44
CA ILE A 133 -10.76 12.34 10.82
C ILE A 133 -11.67 11.62 11.80
N GLY A 134 -11.18 10.55 12.41
CA GLY A 134 -11.94 9.76 13.37
C GLY A 134 -11.36 8.35 13.55
N ASP A 135 -12.07 7.54 14.32
CA ASP A 135 -11.70 6.14 14.55
C ASP A 135 -11.95 5.29 13.29
N TYR A 136 -10.92 4.57 12.86
CA TYR A 136 -11.03 3.66 11.72
C TYR A 136 -12.01 2.52 11.98
N LEU A 137 -12.22 2.12 13.24
CA LEU A 137 -13.19 1.08 13.62
C LEU A 137 -14.63 1.50 13.33
N GLU A 138 -14.92 2.80 13.28
CA GLU A 138 -16.23 3.31 12.89
C GLU A 138 -16.30 3.64 11.39
N ILE A 139 -15.20 4.20 10.85
CA ILE A 139 -15.15 4.69 9.48
C ILE A 139 -15.08 3.54 8.47
N VAL A 140 -14.18 2.57 8.69
CA VAL A 140 -13.93 1.50 7.71
C VAL A 140 -15.16 0.62 7.46
N PRO A 141 -15.92 0.16 8.47
CA PRO A 141 -17.15 -0.60 8.24
C PRO A 141 -18.19 0.17 7.42
N ARG A 142 -18.32 1.49 7.65
CA ARG A 142 -19.24 2.34 6.90
C ARG A 142 -18.79 2.49 5.44
N LEU A 143 -17.48 2.62 5.20
CA LEU A 143 -16.92 2.64 3.84
C LEU A 143 -17.18 1.32 3.11
N ILE A 144 -16.94 0.18 3.77
CA ILE A 144 -17.20 -1.15 3.21
C ILE A 144 -18.66 -1.26 2.81
N LYS A 145 -19.60 -0.97 3.72
CA LYS A 145 -21.04 -1.02 3.43
C LYS A 145 -21.43 -0.14 2.24
N GLY A 146 -20.94 1.10 2.21
CA GLY A 146 -21.22 2.03 1.10
C GLY A 146 -20.65 1.55 -0.24
N LEU A 147 -19.46 0.95 -0.23
CA LEU A 147 -18.86 0.35 -1.43
C LEU A 147 -19.68 -0.85 -1.92
N GLU A 148 -20.10 -1.74 -1.03
CA GLU A 148 -20.92 -2.90 -1.40
C GLU A 148 -22.25 -2.49 -2.02
N GLU A 149 -22.96 -1.53 -1.42
CA GLU A 149 -24.21 -0.99 -1.95
C GLU A 149 -23.99 -0.37 -3.34
N ARG A 150 -22.91 0.40 -3.51
CA ARG A 150 -22.58 1.03 -4.79
C ARG A 150 -22.21 0.01 -5.86
N ILE A 151 -21.47 -1.05 -5.51
CA ILE A 151 -21.14 -2.15 -6.42
C ILE A 151 -22.40 -2.91 -6.84
N LYS A 152 -23.32 -3.19 -5.89
CA LYS A 152 -24.62 -3.83 -6.19
C LYS A 152 -25.44 -2.99 -7.17
N ASN A 153 -25.57 -1.68 -6.92
CA ASN A 153 -26.32 -0.76 -7.79
C ASN A 153 -25.69 -0.63 -9.19
N PHE A 154 -24.36 -0.61 -9.27
CA PHE A 154 -23.66 -0.56 -10.55
C PHE A 154 -23.86 -1.84 -11.39
N LYS A 155 -23.86 -3.01 -10.75
CA LYS A 155 -24.17 -4.29 -11.41
C LYS A 155 -25.64 -4.40 -11.81
N GLY A 156 -26.55 -3.85 -11.00
CA GLY A 156 -27.99 -3.81 -11.28
C GLY A 156 -28.35 -2.90 -12.46
N SER A 157 -27.57 -1.83 -12.71
CA SER A 157 -27.78 -0.90 -13.83
C SER A 157 -27.25 -1.38 -15.18
N LYS A 158 -26.55 -2.54 -15.22
CA LYS A 158 -26.03 -3.17 -16.45
C LYS A 158 -26.88 -4.35 -16.94
N LYS A 159 -28.04 -4.59 -16.33
CA LYS A 159 -29.09 -5.47 -16.85
C LYS A 159 -30.16 -4.61 -17.51
#